data_AF-X1JM20-F1
#
_entry.id   AF-X1JM20-F1
#
_cell.length_a   1.000
_cell.length_b   1.000
_cell.length_c   1.000
_cell.angle_alpha   90.00
_cell.angle_beta   90.00
_cell.angle_gamma   90.00
#
_symmetry.space_group_name_H-M   'P 1'
#
loop_
_entity.id
_entity.type
_entity.pdbx_description
1 polymer ?
#
loop_
_entity_poly.entity_id
_entity_poly.type
_entity_poly.pdbx_seq_one_letter_code
_entity_poly.pdbx_strand_id
1 'polypeptide(L)' 'MVEKIRNTVTLTKSYNDALDELVRRGVYIEKQDAIRCALRTLFEKHKMDPFIPAEGITRNPLN' A
#
# COMPACT_ATOMS: atom_id res chain seq x y z
N MET A 1 5.19 15.11 -10.64
CA MET A 1 4.46 13.86 -10.97
C MET A 1 5.18 12.72 -10.27
N VAL A 2 4.47 11.81 -9.60
CA VAL A 2 5.08 10.62 -8.99
C VAL A 2 5.22 9.56 -10.08
N GLU A 3 6.42 9.02 -10.25
CA GLU A 3 6.68 7.93 -11.21
C GLU A 3 5.90 6.67 -10.81
N LYS A 4 5.27 6.01 -11.78
CA LYS A 4 4.46 4.81 -11.55
C LYS A 4 4.96 3.67 -12.44
N ILE A 5 5.32 2.56 -11.82
CA ILE A 5 5.72 1.33 -12.50
C ILE A 5 4.59 0.31 -12.40
N ARG A 6 4.23 -0.33 -13.52
CA ARG A 6 3.24 -1.40 -13.55
C ARG A 6 3.91 -2.72 -13.15
N ASN A 7 3.37 -3.38 -12.13
CA ASN A 7 3.75 -4.73 -11.75
C ASN A 7 2.58 -5.69 -12.01
N THR A 8 2.88 -6.88 -12.53
CA THR A 8 1.90 -7.97 -12.75
C THR A 8 2.29 -9.14 -11.87
N VAL A 9 1.33 -9.70 -11.14
CA VAL A 9 1.54 -10.86 -10.28
C VAL A 9 0.46 -11.91 -10.55
N THR A 10 0.86 -13.19 -10.52
CA THR A 10 -0.07 -14.32 -10.60
C THR A 10 -0.46 -14.74 -9.19
N LEU A 11 -1.74 -14.67 -8.87
CA LEU A 11 -2.29 -15.09 -7.58
C LEU A 11 -3.25 -16.26 -7.77
N THR A 12 -3.41 -17.10 -6.75
CA THR A 12 -4.40 -18.18 -6.80
C THR A 12 -5.82 -17.59 -6.83
N LYS A 13 -6.78 -18.41 -7.27
CA LYS A 13 -8.18 -17.98 -7.41
C LYS A 13 -8.75 -17.42 -6.11
N SER A 14 -8.46 -18.04 -4.97
CA SER A 14 -8.97 -17.59 -3.66
C SER A 14 -8.56 -16.16 -3.31
N TYR A 15 -7.36 -15.72 -3.68
CA TYR A 15 -6.94 -14.33 -3.47
C TYR A 15 -7.68 -13.36 -4.38
N ASN A 16 -7.89 -13.75 -5.65
CA ASN A 16 -8.67 -12.94 -6.59
C ASN A 16 -10.12 -12.80 -6.13
N ASP A 17 -10.76 -13.90 -5.71
CA ASP A 17 -12.13 -13.91 -5.22
C ASP A 17 -12.28 -13.03 -3.97
N ALA A 18 -11.31 -13.05 -3.04
CA ALA A 18 -11.30 -12.18 -1.88
C ALA A 18 -11.13 -10.69 -2.25
N LEU A 19 -10.26 -10.37 -3.22
CA LEU A 19 -10.09 -9.01 -3.73
C LEU A 19 -11.36 -8.50 -4.44
N ASP A 20 -12.02 -9.35 -5.22
CA ASP A 20 -13.31 -9.04 -5.84
C ASP A 20 -14.38 -8.75 -4.79
N GLU A 21 -14.44 -9.54 -3.72
CA GLU A 21 -15.40 -9.34 -2.64
C GLU A 21 -15.18 -8.02 -1.91
N LEU A 22 -13.93 -7.59 -1.70
CA LEU A 22 -13.61 -6.30 -1.11
C LEU A 22 -14.10 -5.14 -1.97
N VAL A 23 -13.96 -5.25 -3.29
CA VAL A 23 -14.46 -4.24 -4.24
C VAL A 23 -15.99 -4.26 -4.29
N ARG A 24 -16.61 -5.45 -4.33
CA ARG A 24 -18.06 -5.62 -4.36
C ARG A 24 -18.75 -5.03 -3.12
N ARG A 25 -18.10 -5.10 -1.96
CA ARG A 25 -18.57 -4.49 -0.71
C ARG A 25 -18.35 -2.98 -0.65
N GLY A 26 -17.68 -2.39 -1.64
CA GLY A 26 -17.33 -0.97 -1.66
C GLY A 26 -16.23 -0.59 -0.67
N VAL A 27 -15.48 -1.55 -0.12
CA VAL A 27 -14.35 -1.28 0.79
C VAL A 27 -13.20 -0.61 0.04
N TYR A 28 -13.00 -1.04 -1.21
CA TYR A 28 -12.05 -0.44 -2.15
C TYR A 28 -12.73 -0.20 -3.49
N ILE A 29 -12.29 0.82 -4.23
CA ILE A 29 -12.80 1.12 -5.57
C ILE A 29 -12.29 0.07 -6.56
N GLU A 30 -11.01 -0.30 -6.46
CA GLU A 30 -10.39 -1.29 -7.33
C GLU A 30 -9.46 -2.23 -6.54
N LYS A 31 -9.20 -3.43 -7.11
CA LYS A 31 -8.27 -4.41 -6.52
C LYS A 31 -6.88 -3.83 -6.26
N GLN A 32 -6.42 -2.93 -7.14
CA GLN A 32 -5.10 -2.31 -7.00
C GLN A 32 -4.98 -1.43 -5.75
N ASP A 33 -6.07 -0.81 -5.29
CA ASP A 33 -6.05 -0.04 -4.04
C ASP A 33 -5.88 -0.97 -2.84
N ALA A 34 -6.61 -2.09 -2.82
CA ALA A 34 -6.48 -3.11 -1.79
C ALA A 34 -5.06 -3.71 -1.74
N ILE A 35 -4.48 -4.02 -2.91
CA ILE A 35 -3.11 -4.54 -3.01
C ILE A 35 -2.10 -3.50 -2.53
N ARG A 36 -2.22 -2.24 -2.95
CA ARG A 36 -1.35 -1.14 -2.49
C ARG A 36 -1.44 -0.94 -0.97
N CYS A 37 -2.64 -1.04 -0.40
CA CYS A 37 -2.85 -0.96 1.04
C CYS A 37 -2.15 -2.12 1.77
N ALA A 38 -2.35 -3.36 1.31
CA ALA A 38 -1.69 -4.53 1.87
C ALA A 38 -0.16 -4.44 1.81
N LEU A 39 0.40 -3.97 0.68
CA LEU A 39 1.85 -3.75 0.53
C LEU A 39 2.36 -2.66 1.45
N ARG A 40 1.62 -1.55 1.61
CA ARG A 40 1.97 -0.49 2.57
C ARG A 40 2.06 -1.05 3.98
N THR A 41 1.03 -1.78 4.42
CA THR A 41 1.02 -2.42 5.75
C THR A 41 2.18 -3.40 5.92
N LEU A 42 2.55 -4.14 4.87
CA LEU A 42 3.70 -5.03 4.89
C LEU A 42 5.00 -4.24 5.07
N PHE A 43 5.22 -3.17 4.30
CA PHE A 43 6.43 -2.35 4.36
C PHE A 43 6.55 -1.58 5.68
N GLU A 44 5.44 -1.08 6.22
CA GLU A 44 5.36 -0.48 7.56
C GLU A 44 5.80 -1.46 8.65
N LYS A 45 5.29 -2.70 8.62
CA LYS A 45 5.67 -3.75 9.58
C LYS A 45 7.15 -4.10 9.51
N HIS A 46 7.73 -4.04 8.33
CA HIS A 46 9.16 -4.32 8.11
C HIS A 46 10.06 -3.10 8.25
N LYS A 47 9.52 -1.93 8.61
CA LYS A 47 10.29 -0.68 8.77
C LYS A 47 11.10 -0.34 7.50
N MET A 48 10.43 -0.38 6.35
CA MET A 48 11.05 -0.03 5.06
C MET A 48 10.78 1.44 4.70
N ASP A 49 11.83 2.18 4.35
CA ASP A 49 11.70 3.54 3.79
C ASP A 49 10.99 3.51 2.41
N PRO A 50 10.12 4.47 2.06
CA PRO A 50 9.67 5.66 2.80
C PRO A 50 8.38 5.41 3.61
N PHE A 51 8.05 4.16 3.91
CA PHE A 51 6.77 3.77 4.51
C PHE A 51 6.76 3.82 6.04
N ILE A 52 7.85 4.28 6.66
CA ILE A 52 7.89 4.57 8.09
C ILE A 52 7.47 6.03 8.29
N PRO A 53 6.52 6.36 9.19
CA PRO A 53 6.35 7.73 9.62
C PRO A 53 7.66 8.20 10.26
N ALA A 54 8.19 9.35 9.82
CA ALA A 54 9.43 9.92 10.36
C ALA A 54 9.24 10.32 11.83
N GLU A 55 9.35 9.35 12.75
CA GLU A 55 9.57 9.64 14.16
C GLU A 55 11.02 10.15 14.30
N GLY A 56 11.20 11.47 14.14
CA GLY A 56 12.48 12.11 14.48
C GLY A 56 12.93 13.34 13.70
N ILE A 57 12.21 13.86 12.70
CA ILE A 57 12.55 15.19 12.18
C ILE A 57 11.84 16.23 13.05
N THR A 58 12.42 16.50 14.22
CA THR A 58 12.33 17.84 14.81
C THR A 58 12.78 18.80 13.74
N ARG A 59 11.81 19.47 13.10
CA ARG A 59 12.05 20.77 12.50
C ARG A 59 12.64 21.61 13.61
N ASN A 60 13.95 21.84 13.58
CA ASN A 60 14.50 23.04 14.17
C ASN A 60 14.47 24.09 13.06
N PRO A 61 13.43 24.94 12.96
CA PRO A 61 13.60 26.17 12.23
C PRO A 61 14.47 27.10 13.10
N LEU A 62 15.50 27.66 12.47
CA LEU A 62 16.27 28.85 12.87
C LEU A 62 17.50 28.59 13.78
N ASN A 63 18.65 28.51 13.12
CA ASN A 63 19.79 29.38 13.46
C ASN A 63 20.04 30.29 12.26
#